data_AF-A0A3B8N886-F1
#
_entry.id   AF-A0A3B8N886-F1
#
_cell.length_a   1.000
_cell.length_b   1.000
_cell.length_c   1.000
_cell.angle_alpha   90.00
_cell.angle_beta   90.00
_cell.angle_gamma   90.00
#
_symmetry.space_group_name_H-M   'P 1'
#
loop_
_entity.id
_entity.type
_entity.pdbx_description
1 polymer ?
#
loop_
_entity_poly.entity_id
_entity_poly.type
_entity_poly.pdbx_seq_one_letter_code
_entity_poly.pdbx_strand_id
1 'polypeptide(L)'
;HLNPPIPKDQITPRKPWVQQPDCLNCHKGFQKPAKEAKGYNNWTEDVSGLFRVRKDNTQKLPCLVCHGSPHALYPAFNPYGMVIDNLQPLQYQRNILPIGANLKCEVCHLKKMNVPSHHPNLIRTFRNSKLLTSQTDLE
;
A
#
# COMPACT_ATOMS: atom_id res chain seq x y z
N HIS A 1 -18.37 -20.55 -22.04
CA HIS A 1 -19.09 -20.07 -20.85
C HIS A 1 -18.09 -19.89 -19.72
N LEU A 2 -17.92 -18.67 -19.20
CA LEU A 2 -17.12 -18.47 -17.99
C LEU A 2 -17.94 -19.05 -16.83
N ASN A 3 -17.44 -20.10 -16.19
CA ASN A 3 -18.02 -20.66 -14.95
C ASN A 3 -17.26 -20.03 -13.78
N PRO A 4 -17.68 -18.86 -13.27
CA PRO A 4 -16.99 -18.26 -12.14
C PRO A 4 -17.11 -19.22 -10.94
N PRO A 5 -16.05 -19.36 -10.13
CA PRO A 5 -16.06 -20.23 -8.94
C PRO A 5 -17.02 -19.75 -7.84
N ILE A 6 -17.66 -18.60 -8.03
CA ILE A 6 -18.56 -17.96 -7.05
C ILE A 6 -19.95 -17.81 -7.68
N PRO A 7 -21.02 -18.32 -7.04
CA PRO A 7 -22.41 -18.12 -7.48
C PRO A 7 -22.77 -16.64 -7.63
N LYS A 8 -23.58 -16.30 -8.64
CA LYS A 8 -23.90 -14.90 -9.00
C LYS A 8 -24.60 -14.14 -7.86
N ASP A 9 -25.49 -14.82 -7.14
CA ASP A 9 -26.22 -14.32 -5.97
C ASP A 9 -25.31 -14.03 -4.77
N GLN A 10 -24.10 -14.58 -4.76
CA GLN A 10 -23.08 -14.30 -3.75
C GLN A 10 -22.17 -13.13 -4.13
N ILE A 11 -22.36 -12.47 -5.28
CA ILE A 11 -21.53 -11.35 -5.72
C ILE A 11 -22.13 -10.03 -5.21
N THR A 12 -21.40 -9.31 -4.37
CA THR A 12 -21.78 -7.94 -3.99
C THR A 12 -21.40 -6.99 -5.13
N PRO A 13 -22.37 -6.35 -5.81
CA PRO A 13 -22.06 -5.45 -6.91
C PRO A 13 -21.25 -4.24 -6.41
N ARG A 14 -20.40 -3.70 -7.29
CA ARG A 14 -19.64 -2.48 -7.03
C ARG A 14 -19.86 -1.48 -8.14
N LYS A 15 -19.95 -0.20 -7.79
CA LYS A 15 -19.92 0.90 -8.75
C LYS A 15 -18.47 1.11 -9.22
N PRO A 16 -18.16 0.94 -10.51
CA PRO A 16 -16.81 1.16 -11.02
C PRO A 16 -16.29 2.54 -10.63
N TRP A 17 -14.99 2.62 -10.32
CA TRP A 17 -14.27 3.85 -9.93
C TRP A 17 -14.70 4.52 -8.61
N VAL A 18 -15.87 4.19 -8.08
CA VAL A 18 -16.36 4.66 -6.78
C VAL A 18 -16.08 3.64 -5.69
N GLN A 19 -16.27 2.37 -6.01
CA GLN A 19 -16.12 1.25 -5.08
C GLN A 19 -14.95 0.37 -5.52
N GLN A 20 -13.89 0.37 -4.71
CA GLN A 20 -12.64 -0.38 -4.90
C GLN A 20 -12.33 -1.22 -3.66
N PRO A 21 -11.39 -2.19 -3.72
CA PRO A 21 -10.96 -2.92 -2.54
C PRO A 21 -10.48 -1.96 -1.43
N ASP A 22 -11.05 -2.08 -0.23
CA ASP A 22 -10.56 -1.31 0.93
C ASP A 22 -9.36 -2.03 1.56
N CYS A 23 -8.23 -1.35 1.62
CA CYS A 23 -6.98 -1.85 2.19
C CYS A 23 -7.15 -2.30 3.65
N LEU A 24 -8.02 -1.63 4.42
CA LEU A 24 -8.27 -1.94 5.83
C LEU A 24 -9.08 -3.22 6.03
N ASN A 25 -9.68 -3.78 4.98
CA ASN A 25 -10.32 -5.11 5.06
C ASN A 25 -9.30 -6.19 5.40
N CYS A 26 -8.10 -6.09 4.83
CA CYS A 26 -6.98 -6.96 5.11
C CYS A 26 -6.08 -6.39 6.21
N HIS A 27 -5.78 -5.10 6.16
CA HIS A 27 -4.91 -4.41 7.13
C HIS A 27 -5.68 -3.80 8.30
N LYS A 28 -6.53 -4.60 8.95
CA LYS A 28 -7.33 -4.16 10.11
C LYS A 28 -6.43 -3.60 11.21
N GLY A 29 -6.75 -2.40 11.70
CA GLY A 29 -5.93 -1.72 12.71
C GLY A 29 -4.47 -1.49 12.28
N PHE A 30 -4.21 -1.39 10.97
CA PHE A 30 -2.86 -1.23 10.41
C PHE A 30 -1.91 -2.41 10.71
N GLN A 31 -2.47 -3.60 10.96
CA GLN A 31 -1.71 -4.81 11.28
C GLN A 31 -1.38 -5.64 10.03
N LYS A 32 -0.59 -6.70 10.25
CA LYS A 32 -0.40 -7.75 9.24
C LYS A 32 -1.78 -8.36 8.93
N PRO A 33 -2.12 -8.62 7.66
CA PRO A 33 -3.34 -9.34 7.35
C PRO A 33 -3.38 -10.71 8.01
N ALA A 34 -4.55 -11.07 8.53
CA ALA A 34 -4.82 -12.42 9.00
C ALA A 34 -4.79 -13.42 7.82
N LYS A 35 -4.62 -14.71 8.11
CA LYS A 35 -4.50 -15.74 7.06
C LYS A 35 -5.78 -15.84 6.21
N GLU A 36 -6.91 -15.54 6.83
CA GLU A 36 -8.26 -15.56 6.29
C GLU A 36 -8.73 -14.21 5.73
N ALA A 37 -7.86 -13.19 5.72
CA ALA A 37 -8.19 -11.88 5.18
C ALA A 37 -8.55 -11.96 3.70
N LYS A 38 -9.69 -11.37 3.32
CA LYS A 38 -10.21 -11.35 1.94
C LYS A 38 -10.61 -9.94 1.53
N GLY A 39 -10.24 -9.55 0.31
CA GLY A 39 -10.67 -8.29 -0.31
C GLY A 39 -11.95 -8.43 -1.16
N TYR A 40 -12.32 -9.65 -1.53
CA TYR A 40 -13.51 -9.91 -2.36
C TYR A 40 -14.81 -9.54 -1.60
N ASN A 41 -15.77 -8.93 -2.31
CA ASN A 41 -17.05 -8.41 -1.78
C ASN A 41 -16.93 -7.39 -0.64
N ASN A 42 -15.73 -6.84 -0.41
CA ASN A 42 -15.53 -5.82 0.59
C ASN A 42 -15.01 -4.57 -0.13
N TRP A 43 -15.93 -3.68 -0.43
CA TRP A 43 -15.68 -2.48 -1.22
C TRP A 43 -15.71 -1.24 -0.34
N THR A 44 -14.99 -0.21 -0.75
CA THR A 44 -15.19 1.13 -0.22
C THR A 44 -16.64 1.56 -0.46
N GLU A 45 -17.20 2.34 0.46
CA GLU A 45 -18.55 2.87 0.32
C GLU A 45 -18.60 3.92 -0.80
N ASP A 46 -17.64 4.84 -0.79
CA ASP A 46 -17.56 5.96 -1.73
C ASP A 46 -16.11 6.33 -2.08
N VAL A 47 -15.99 7.47 -2.78
CA VAL A 47 -14.70 8.02 -3.24
C VAL A 47 -13.76 8.32 -2.08
N SER A 48 -14.25 8.77 -0.92
CA SER A 48 -13.42 9.10 0.25
C SER A 48 -12.70 7.88 0.83
N GLY A 49 -13.32 6.70 0.67
CA GLY A 49 -12.74 5.43 1.08
C GLY A 49 -11.60 4.95 0.18
N LEU A 50 -11.45 5.49 -1.03
CA LEU A 50 -10.45 5.03 -2.00
C LEU A 50 -9.02 5.29 -1.49
N PHE A 51 -8.13 4.31 -1.68
CA PHE A 51 -6.72 4.38 -1.29
C PHE A 51 -6.02 5.69 -1.74
N ARG A 52 -6.38 6.22 -2.91
CA ARG A 52 -5.81 7.45 -3.47
C ARG A 52 -6.24 8.75 -2.78
N VAL A 53 -7.23 8.73 -1.88
CA VAL A 53 -7.70 9.93 -1.16
C VAL A 53 -7.93 9.70 0.32
N ARG A 54 -8.12 8.45 0.74
CA ARG A 54 -8.26 8.08 2.14
C ARG A 54 -7.02 8.53 2.91
N LYS A 55 -7.26 9.32 3.94
CA LYS A 55 -6.22 9.88 4.78
C LYS A 55 -5.86 8.94 5.93
N ASP A 56 -4.64 9.09 6.41
CA ASP A 56 -4.13 8.47 7.62
C ASP A 56 -4.89 8.90 8.89
N ASN A 57 -4.49 8.36 10.04
CA ASN A 57 -5.12 8.68 11.33
C ASN A 57 -5.04 10.17 11.69
N THR A 58 -4.07 10.91 11.15
CA THR A 58 -3.97 12.37 11.37
C THR A 58 -4.89 13.19 10.46
N GLN A 59 -5.54 12.56 9.48
CA GLN A 59 -6.37 13.20 8.46
C GLN A 59 -5.59 14.21 7.59
N LYS A 60 -4.27 14.01 7.44
CA LYS A 60 -3.40 14.93 6.70
C LYS A 60 -2.84 14.33 5.42
N LEU A 61 -2.49 13.05 5.42
CA LEU A 61 -1.80 12.42 4.30
C LEU A 61 -2.59 11.24 3.75
N PRO A 62 -2.86 11.18 2.43
CA PRO A 62 -3.48 10.01 1.84
C PRO A 62 -2.49 8.85 1.72
N CYS A 63 -3.01 7.60 1.72
CA CYS A 63 -2.18 6.40 1.72
C CYS A 63 -1.16 6.36 0.56
N LEU A 64 -1.55 6.85 -0.63
CA LEU A 64 -0.70 6.84 -1.82
C LEU A 64 0.62 7.61 -1.65
N VAL A 65 0.67 8.60 -0.75
CA VAL A 65 1.86 9.45 -0.57
C VAL A 65 3.03 8.63 -0.05
N CYS A 66 2.75 7.63 0.79
CA CYS A 66 3.77 6.75 1.32
C CYS A 66 3.88 5.46 0.53
N HIS A 67 2.76 4.92 0.05
CA HIS A 67 2.68 3.57 -0.50
C HIS A 67 2.79 3.48 -2.02
N GLY A 68 2.76 4.58 -2.77
CA GLY A 68 2.77 4.56 -4.24
C GLY A 68 1.36 4.48 -4.84
N SER A 69 1.25 4.23 -6.14
CA SER A 69 -0.06 4.19 -6.81
C SER A 69 -0.77 2.83 -6.60
N PRO A 70 -2.11 2.72 -6.73
CA PRO A 70 -2.84 1.46 -6.56
C PRO A 70 -2.33 0.26 -7.37
N HIS A 71 -1.64 0.49 -8.49
CA HIS A 71 -1.07 -0.55 -9.35
C HIS A 71 0.47 -0.59 -9.33
N ALA A 72 1.09 0.25 -8.49
CA ALA A 72 2.53 0.37 -8.35
C ALA A 72 2.86 0.70 -6.89
N LEU A 73 2.51 -0.22 -5.98
CA LEU A 73 2.77 -0.06 -4.55
C LEU A 73 4.23 -0.36 -4.24
N TYR A 74 4.85 0.44 -3.38
CA TYR A 74 6.27 0.29 -3.03
C TYR A 74 6.53 -0.87 -2.06
N PRO A 75 7.62 -1.63 -2.26
CA PRO A 75 8.43 -1.70 -3.48
C PRO A 75 7.64 -2.32 -4.63
N ALA A 76 7.65 -1.67 -5.79
CA ALA A 76 6.97 -2.14 -6.98
C ALA A 76 7.94 -2.96 -7.84
N PHE A 77 7.46 -4.05 -8.44
CA PHE A 77 8.27 -4.89 -9.33
C PHE A 77 7.61 -4.91 -10.69
N ASN A 78 8.34 -4.43 -11.69
CA ASN A 78 7.85 -4.28 -13.05
C ASN A 78 8.81 -4.99 -14.01
N PRO A 79 8.32 -5.92 -14.85
CA PRO A 79 9.15 -6.66 -15.81
C PRO A 79 9.82 -5.74 -16.86
N TYR A 80 9.32 -4.52 -17.04
CA TYR A 80 9.88 -3.53 -17.96
C TYR A 80 10.89 -2.58 -17.29
N GLY A 81 11.22 -2.81 -16.01
CA GLY A 81 12.28 -2.09 -15.29
C GLY A 81 11.89 -1.70 -13.88
N MET A 82 12.77 -2.01 -12.91
CA MET A 82 12.53 -1.75 -11.48
C MET A 82 12.44 -0.27 -11.11
N VAL A 83 12.95 0.64 -11.95
CA VAL A 83 13.05 2.06 -11.63
C VAL A 83 11.74 2.81 -11.86
N ILE A 84 10.97 2.44 -12.89
CA ILE A 84 9.83 3.24 -13.37
C ILE A 84 8.81 3.43 -12.27
N ASP A 85 8.39 2.33 -11.67
CA ASP A 85 7.38 2.34 -10.61
C ASP A 85 7.95 2.75 -9.25
N ASN A 86 9.27 2.76 -9.05
CA ASN A 86 9.90 3.15 -7.78
C ASN A 86 10.62 4.50 -7.83
N LEU A 87 10.37 5.32 -8.86
CA LEU A 87 11.14 6.55 -9.08
C LEU A 87 11.04 7.52 -7.89
N GLN A 88 9.83 7.72 -7.34
CA GLN A 88 9.61 8.62 -6.21
C GLN A 88 10.46 8.24 -4.97
N PRO A 89 10.39 7.02 -4.41
CA PRO A 89 11.19 6.67 -3.25
C PRO A 89 12.70 6.64 -3.57
N LEU A 90 13.10 6.32 -4.80
CA LEU A 90 14.50 6.44 -5.22
C LEU A 90 15.00 7.90 -5.16
N GLN A 91 14.21 8.84 -5.67
CA GLN A 91 14.54 10.27 -5.67
C GLN A 91 14.61 10.85 -4.25
N TYR A 92 13.62 10.55 -3.40
CA TYR A 92 13.49 11.21 -2.11
C TYR A 92 14.27 10.53 -0.99
N GLN A 93 14.43 9.21 -1.02
CA GLN A 93 15.05 8.45 0.08
C GLN A 93 16.10 7.42 -0.36
N ARG A 94 16.45 7.36 -1.64
CA ARG A 94 17.53 6.51 -2.20
C ARG A 94 17.31 5.01 -1.96
N ASN A 95 16.06 4.56 -1.91
CA ASN A 95 15.68 3.15 -1.91
C ASN A 95 14.28 3.01 -2.51
N ILE A 96 13.83 1.77 -2.77
CA ILE A 96 12.53 1.50 -3.40
C ILE A 96 11.38 1.25 -2.41
N LEU A 97 11.61 1.45 -1.11
CA LEU A 97 10.63 1.14 -0.07
C LEU A 97 9.57 2.25 0.03
N PRO A 98 8.43 2.01 0.69
CA PRO A 98 7.49 3.07 1.05
C PRO A 98 8.18 4.30 1.64
N ILE A 99 7.71 5.50 1.33
CA ILE A 99 8.30 6.74 1.86
C ILE A 99 8.24 6.73 3.39
N GLY A 100 9.38 7.01 4.02
CA GLY A 100 9.54 6.95 5.48
C GLY A 100 9.82 5.56 6.05
N ALA A 101 9.84 4.50 5.22
CA ALA A 101 10.26 3.17 5.66
C ALA A 101 11.70 3.19 6.22
N ASN A 102 11.97 2.29 7.15
CA ASN A 102 13.26 2.22 7.86
C ASN A 102 13.63 3.54 8.57
N LEU A 103 12.64 4.20 9.17
CA LEU A 103 12.80 5.40 9.99
C LEU A 103 13.31 6.63 9.23
N LYS A 104 13.16 6.67 7.90
CA LYS A 104 13.55 7.83 7.07
C LYS A 104 12.54 8.97 7.12
N CYS A 105 12.10 9.35 8.33
CA CYS A 105 11.07 10.38 8.52
C CYS A 105 11.54 11.79 8.10
N GLU A 106 12.85 12.04 8.10
CA GLU A 106 13.43 13.29 7.61
C GLU A 106 13.13 13.59 6.15
N VAL A 107 12.71 12.60 5.36
CA VAL A 107 12.29 12.77 3.96
C VAL A 107 11.17 13.81 3.79
N CYS A 108 10.31 13.97 4.79
CA CYS A 108 9.27 15.00 4.81
C CYS A 108 9.47 16.00 5.95
N HIS A 109 9.86 15.56 7.14
CA HIS A 109 9.90 16.43 8.32
C HIS A 109 11.15 17.32 8.39
N LEU A 110 12.15 17.08 7.54
CA LEU A 110 13.44 17.79 7.54
C LEU A 110 14.21 17.72 8.88
N LYS A 111 13.74 16.88 9.80
CA LYS A 111 14.34 16.57 11.10
C LYS A 111 13.98 15.15 11.51
N LYS A 112 14.74 14.60 12.47
CA LYS A 112 14.45 13.28 13.04
C LYS A 112 13.11 13.28 13.77
N MET A 113 12.34 12.22 13.56
CA MET A 113 11.08 11.97 14.26
C MET A 113 11.18 10.65 15.02
N ASN A 114 10.64 10.63 16.24
CA ASN A 114 10.65 9.47 17.13
C ASN A 114 9.23 9.00 17.52
N VAL A 115 8.18 9.66 17.04
CA VAL A 115 6.78 9.34 17.35
C VAL A 115 6.00 9.05 16.05
N PRO A 116 5.30 7.90 15.95
CA PRO A 116 4.43 7.59 14.82
C PRO A 116 3.11 8.35 14.94
N SER A 117 2.98 9.50 14.27
CA SER A 117 1.68 10.17 14.13
C SER A 117 0.87 9.59 12.97
N HIS A 118 1.53 9.19 11.88
CA HIS A 118 0.91 8.74 10.63
C HIS A 118 0.50 7.26 10.67
N HIS A 119 -0.33 6.87 11.65
CA HIS A 119 -0.80 5.51 12.00
C HIS A 119 0.22 4.57 12.70
N PRO A 120 -0.25 3.66 13.58
CA PRO A 120 0.64 2.72 14.27
C PRO A 120 1.37 1.83 13.27
N ASN A 121 2.47 1.23 13.70
CA ASN A 121 3.30 0.32 12.90
C ASN A 121 4.12 0.95 11.75
N LEU A 122 4.28 2.28 11.73
CA LEU A 122 5.22 2.98 10.84
C LEU A 122 6.67 2.97 11.38
N ILE A 123 6.84 3.08 12.71
CA ILE A 123 8.15 3.08 13.38
C ILE A 123 8.66 1.64 13.52
N ARG A 124 9.18 1.10 12.41
CA ARG A 124 9.83 -0.21 12.34
C ARG A 124 10.64 -0.32 11.05
N THR A 125 11.47 -1.34 10.97
CA THR A 125 12.09 -1.76 9.71
C THR A 125 11.08 -2.45 8.80
N PHE A 126 11.34 -2.38 7.50
CA PHE A 126 10.51 -3.02 6.49
C PHE A 126 10.49 -4.55 6.67
N ARG A 127 9.29 -5.12 6.81
CA ARG A 127 9.11 -6.53 7.21
C ARG A 127 9.62 -7.54 6.19
N ASN A 128 9.49 -7.24 4.89
CA ASN A 128 9.72 -8.20 3.81
C ASN A 128 11.04 -7.93 3.08
N SER A 129 12.07 -7.46 3.78
CA SER A 129 13.38 -7.11 3.20
C SER A 129 14.03 -8.27 2.44
N LYS A 130 13.77 -9.52 2.83
CA LYS A 130 14.26 -10.73 2.15
C LYS A 130 13.76 -10.87 0.71
N LEU A 131 12.62 -10.28 0.36
CA LEU A 131 12.09 -10.30 -1.01
C LEU A 131 12.83 -9.34 -1.95
N LEU A 132 13.66 -8.45 -1.39
CA LEU A 132 14.43 -7.47 -2.16
C LEU A 132 15.75 -8.07 -2.66
N THR A 133 16.31 -9.02 -1.91
CA THR A 133 17.60 -9.65 -2.23
C THR A 133 17.48 -10.79 -3.24
N SER A 134 16.30 -11.40 -3.40
CA SER A 134 16.10 -12.47 -4.39
C SER A 134 15.94 -11.97 -5.84
N GLN A 135 16.11 -10.66 -6.09
CA GLN A 135 15.97 -10.05 -7.42
C GLN A 135 17.24 -9.33 -7.89
N THR A 136 18.28 -9.24 -7.06
CA THR A 136 19.62 -8.80 -7.50
C THR A 136 20.36 -9.89 -8.29
N ASP A 137 19.80 -11.10 -8.35
CA ASP A 137 20.37 -12.26 -9.04
C ASP A 137 19.77 -12.46 -10.45
N LEU A 138 19.05 -11.46 -10.96
CA LEU A 138 18.39 -11.49 -12.30
C LEU A 138 18.97 -10.46 -13.28
N GLU A 139 20.13 -9.88 -12.97
CA GLU A 139 21.01 -9.18 -13.93
C GLU A 139 22.13 -10.13 -14.39
#